data_AF-A0ABD2XCW6-F1
#
_entry.id   AF-A0ABD2XCW6-F1
#
_cell.length_a   1.000
_cell.length_b   1.000
_cell.length_c   1.000
_cell.angle_alpha   90.00
_cell.angle_beta   90.00
_cell.angle_gamma   90.00
#
_symmetry.space_group_name_H-M   'P 1'
#
loop_
_entity.id
_entity.type
_entity.pdbx_description
1 polymer ?
#
loop_
_entity_poly.entity_id
_entity_poly.type
_entity_poly.pdbx_seq_one_letter_code
_entity_poly.pdbx_strand_id
1 'polypeptide(L)'
;MTIRRKIIANYWKMQTNVILMRDLIIVSGKDKVNIAKKFADAFRLETLMEMFGVFVAFVITCRTALNLSWSVSFIEYVRTFTNAMCDLVFNRARGAKVRLLVVILILFTSLMSTYLLALLTAISTTSEYTSKVESLNDLQKSPHLKLYTHAVTIAQMTQLTGRPVLPVHNMLDCVKKIYKNEDAVCLTGSFILQLIGIQENNVIRLSKAPYFAIMGYDVRPDWPLLPKFNLIFQRLYETGISEHYFSSLGKHQSLDYAQEKESHADELQFTLSILVVGYTAAMISFVYENPGVNPTSSQDLIFCFQNQKHLPSDANP
;
A
#
# COMPACT_ATOMS: atom_id res chain seq x y z
N MET A 1 11.60 -39.15 -17.15
CA MET A 1 12.43 -37.99 -17.58
C MET A 1 12.77 -37.99 -19.09
N THR A 2 12.08 -38.76 -19.93
CA THR A 2 12.57 -39.16 -21.28
C THR A 2 11.76 -38.58 -22.45
N ILE A 3 10.49 -38.24 -22.25
CA ILE A 3 9.62 -37.65 -23.30
C ILE A 3 9.90 -36.15 -23.47
N ARG A 4 10.13 -35.43 -22.37
CA ARG A 4 10.44 -33.98 -22.38
C ARG A 4 11.73 -33.66 -23.15
N ARG A 5 12.78 -34.48 -23.00
CA ARG A 5 14.03 -34.34 -23.78
C ARG A 5 13.86 -34.67 -25.25
N LYS A 6 13.03 -35.66 -25.62
CA LYS A 6 12.75 -35.99 -27.04
C LYS A 6 11.94 -34.91 -27.74
N ILE A 7 10.95 -34.34 -27.05
CA ILE A 7 10.16 -33.21 -27.58
C ILE A 7 11.09 -32.02 -27.79
N ILE A 8 11.88 -31.64 -26.78
CA ILE A 8 12.87 -30.54 -26.88
C ILE A 8 13.90 -30.83 -27.98
N ALA A 9 14.49 -32.03 -28.05
CA ALA A 9 15.50 -32.35 -29.06
C ALA A 9 14.97 -32.35 -30.52
N ASN A 10 13.69 -32.68 -30.74
CA ASN A 10 13.06 -32.52 -32.05
C ASN A 10 12.61 -31.07 -32.30
N TYR A 11 12.20 -30.34 -31.26
CA TYR A 11 11.86 -28.91 -31.32
C TYR A 11 13.04 -28.06 -31.83
N TRP A 12 14.26 -28.38 -31.39
CA TRP A 12 15.48 -27.63 -31.73
C TRP A 12 16.04 -27.92 -33.13
N LYS A 13 15.53 -28.94 -33.83
CA LYS A 13 15.99 -29.29 -35.20
C LYS A 13 15.31 -28.48 -36.30
N MET A 14 14.22 -27.78 -36.00
CA MET A 14 13.38 -27.11 -36.99
C MET A 14 13.18 -25.62 -36.71
N GLN A 15 13.98 -25.05 -35.81
CA GLN A 15 13.96 -23.64 -35.48
C GLN A 15 15.36 -23.04 -35.59
N THR A 16 15.43 -21.76 -35.91
CA THR A 16 16.69 -20.99 -35.81
C THR A 16 17.16 -20.93 -34.36
N ASN A 17 18.43 -20.56 -34.15
CA ASN A 17 18.91 -20.16 -32.82
C ASN A 17 17.99 -19.09 -32.24
N VAL A 18 17.94 -18.98 -30.91
CA VAL A 18 17.17 -17.95 -30.21
C VAL A 18 17.55 -16.58 -30.77
N ILE A 19 16.60 -15.94 -31.43
CA ILE A 19 16.80 -14.63 -32.06
C ILE A 19 16.54 -13.54 -31.04
N LEU A 20 15.54 -13.78 -30.19
CA LEU A 20 15.10 -12.82 -29.21
C LEU A 20 14.57 -13.55 -27.97
N MET A 21 15.12 -13.20 -26.82
CA MET A 21 14.42 -13.41 -25.55
C MET A 21 13.54 -12.19 -25.33
N ARG A 22 12.23 -12.39 -25.18
CA ARG A 22 11.32 -11.33 -24.75
C ARG A 22 10.82 -11.58 -23.35
N ASP A 23 10.88 -10.52 -22.58
CA ASP A 23 10.25 -10.41 -21.29
C ASP A 23 8.75 -10.23 -21.50
N LEU A 24 7.97 -11.24 -21.16
CA LEU A 24 6.53 -11.15 -20.98
C LEU A 24 6.25 -10.60 -19.58
N ILE A 25 5.46 -9.54 -19.54
CA ILE A 25 5.02 -8.84 -18.35
C ILE A 25 3.51 -9.02 -18.22
N ILE A 26 3.07 -9.27 -17.00
CA ILE A 26 1.66 -9.25 -16.62
C ILE A 26 1.28 -7.78 -16.37
N VAL A 27 0.25 -7.33 -17.07
CA VAL A 27 -0.40 -6.04 -16.86
C VAL A 27 -1.71 -6.30 -16.15
N SER A 28 -1.88 -5.74 -14.96
CA SER A 28 -3.07 -5.91 -14.13
C SER A 28 -3.59 -4.56 -13.65
N GLY A 29 -4.88 -4.52 -13.33
CA GLY A 29 -5.46 -3.37 -12.65
C GLY A 29 -5.01 -3.31 -11.19
N LYS A 30 -5.04 -2.09 -10.64
CA LYS A 30 -4.95 -1.89 -9.19
C LYS A 30 -6.33 -1.49 -8.66
N ASP A 31 -6.68 -2.02 -7.49
CA ASP A 31 -7.87 -1.63 -6.76
C ASP A 31 -7.51 -0.52 -5.78
N LYS A 32 -8.34 0.53 -5.73
CA LYS A 32 -8.23 1.58 -4.72
C LYS A 32 -8.59 0.99 -3.36
N VAL A 33 -7.64 1.03 -2.43
CA VAL A 33 -7.86 0.61 -1.05
C VAL A 33 -8.47 1.77 -0.29
N ASN A 34 -9.64 1.53 0.28
CA ASN A 34 -10.27 2.51 1.17
C ASN A 34 -9.36 2.76 2.38
N ILE A 35 -9.13 4.03 2.72
CA ILE A 35 -8.34 4.46 3.88
C ILE A 35 -8.84 3.76 5.16
N ALA A 36 -10.15 3.67 5.35
CA ALA A 36 -10.73 2.97 6.50
C ALA A 36 -10.29 1.50 6.60
N LYS A 37 -10.14 0.82 5.46
CA LYS A 37 -9.65 -0.56 5.41
C LYS A 37 -8.16 -0.62 5.77
N LYS A 38 -7.34 0.31 5.27
CA LYS A 38 -5.92 0.40 5.67
C LYS A 38 -5.76 0.58 7.18
N PHE A 39 -6.58 1.45 7.77
CA PHE A 39 -6.61 1.65 9.22
C PHE A 39 -7.05 0.38 9.96
N ALA A 40 -8.11 -0.30 9.52
CA ALA A 40 -8.58 -1.54 10.14
C ALA A 40 -7.55 -2.68 10.04
N ASP A 41 -6.84 -2.79 8.91
CA ASP A 41 -5.82 -3.81 8.69
C ASP A 41 -4.57 -3.56 9.56
N ALA A 42 -4.21 -2.29 9.77
CA ALA A 42 -3.07 -1.89 10.60
C ALA A 42 -3.37 -1.97 12.11
N PHE A 43 -4.57 -1.54 12.52
CA PHE A 43 -5.02 -1.60 13.91
C PHE A 43 -5.83 -2.86 14.17
N ARG A 44 -5.13 -3.98 14.32
CA ARG A 44 -5.76 -5.23 14.75
C ARG A 44 -6.42 -5.02 16.11
N LEU A 45 -7.59 -5.65 16.29
CA LEU A 45 -8.36 -5.58 17.54
C LEU A 45 -7.49 -5.96 18.76
N GLU A 46 -6.62 -6.94 18.60
CA GLU A 46 -5.66 -7.38 19.63
C GLU A 46 -4.74 -6.24 20.07
N THR A 47 -4.09 -5.55 19.13
CA THR A 47 -3.22 -4.40 19.40
C THR A 47 -4.00 -3.25 20.05
N LEU A 48 -5.24 -2.98 19.60
CA LEU A 48 -6.09 -1.97 20.23
C LEU A 48 -6.42 -2.31 21.69
N MET A 49 -6.71 -3.58 21.97
CA MET A 49 -6.98 -4.05 23.33
C MET A 49 -5.73 -3.96 24.23
N GLU A 50 -4.55 -4.28 23.70
CA GLU A 50 -3.28 -4.11 24.41
C GLU A 50 -3.00 -2.63 24.74
N MET A 51 -3.18 -1.74 23.76
CA MET A 51 -3.03 -0.29 23.95
C MET A 51 -4.01 0.24 25.00
N PHE A 52 -5.26 -0.25 24.98
CA PHE A 52 -6.27 0.09 25.98
C PHE A 52 -5.89 -0.42 27.37
N GLY A 53 -5.38 -1.65 27.48
CA GLY A 53 -4.89 -2.21 28.74
C GLY A 53 -3.73 -1.40 29.33
N VAL A 54 -2.77 -1.01 28.50
CA VAL A 54 -1.67 -0.10 28.86
C VAL A 54 -2.19 1.23 29.38
N PHE A 55 -3.16 1.82 28.69
CA PHE A 55 -3.80 3.07 29.10
C PHE A 55 -4.46 2.96 30.48
N VAL A 56 -5.26 1.92 30.71
CA VAL A 56 -5.91 1.68 32.00
C VAL A 56 -4.88 1.48 33.11
N ALA A 57 -3.83 0.69 32.86
CA ALA A 57 -2.74 0.47 33.81
C ALA A 57 -2.02 1.77 34.18
N PHE A 58 -1.75 2.64 33.19
CA PHE A 58 -1.15 3.96 33.43
C PHE A 58 -2.05 4.82 34.32
N VAL A 59 -3.34 4.93 33.99
CA VAL A 59 -4.29 5.76 34.75
C VAL A 59 -4.42 5.27 36.20
N ILE A 60 -4.51 3.95 36.42
CA ILE A 60 -4.51 3.35 37.76
C ILE A 60 -3.21 3.65 38.52
N THR A 61 -2.08 3.55 37.84
CA THR A 61 -0.76 3.80 38.45
C THR A 61 -0.61 5.27 38.83
N CYS A 62 -0.98 6.21 37.96
CA CYS A 62 -0.98 7.63 38.28
C CYS A 62 -1.93 7.96 39.43
N ARG A 63 -3.12 7.34 39.46
CA ARG A 63 -4.07 7.52 40.55
C ARG A 63 -3.47 7.08 41.89
N THR A 64 -2.90 5.88 41.94
CA THR A 64 -2.41 5.28 43.19
C THR A 64 -1.09 5.89 43.66
N ALA A 65 -0.16 6.19 42.73
CA ALA A 65 1.14 6.74 43.07
C ALA A 65 1.12 8.24 43.40
N LEU A 66 0.21 9.01 42.78
CA LEU A 66 0.15 10.48 42.92
C LEU A 66 -1.09 10.97 43.68
N ASN A 67 -1.98 10.06 44.12
CA ASN A 67 -3.26 10.37 44.78
C ASN A 67 -4.10 11.39 43.99
N LEU A 68 -4.21 11.18 42.69
CA LEU A 68 -5.00 12.02 41.79
C LEU A 68 -6.44 11.49 41.64
N SER A 69 -7.37 12.35 41.21
CA SER A 69 -8.69 11.90 40.77
C SER A 69 -8.59 11.19 39.42
N TRP A 70 -9.56 10.33 39.10
CA TRP A 70 -9.60 9.60 37.83
C TRP A 70 -9.55 10.52 36.61
N SER A 71 -10.30 11.62 36.63
CA SER A 71 -10.35 12.61 35.56
C SER A 71 -9.01 13.30 35.34
N VAL A 72 -8.32 13.67 36.42
CA VAL A 72 -6.99 14.30 36.32
C VAL A 72 -5.95 13.29 35.84
N SER A 73 -5.96 12.05 36.31
CA SER A 73 -5.07 10.99 35.82
C SER A 73 -5.28 10.70 34.34
N PHE A 74 -6.53 10.71 33.87
CA PHE A 74 -6.86 10.58 32.45
C PHE A 74 -6.28 11.73 31.62
N ILE A 75 -6.53 12.97 32.04
CA ILE A 75 -6.03 14.16 31.32
C ILE A 75 -4.49 14.17 31.28
N GLU A 76 -3.83 13.81 32.38
CA GLU A 76 -2.37 13.73 32.42
C GLU A 76 -1.81 12.60 31.55
N TYR A 77 -2.50 11.46 31.43
CA TYR A 77 -2.14 10.45 30.43
C TYR A 77 -2.23 11.03 29.01
N VAL A 78 -3.36 11.66 28.66
CA VAL A 78 -3.57 12.23 27.33
C VAL A 78 -2.51 13.28 27.03
N ARG A 79 -2.21 14.19 27.97
CA ARG A 79 -1.14 15.19 27.84
C ARG A 79 0.22 14.54 27.60
N THR A 80 0.56 13.52 28.40
CA THR A 80 1.83 12.80 28.26
C THR A 80 1.91 12.11 26.90
N PHE A 81 0.82 11.48 26.47
CA PHE A 81 0.73 10.77 25.19
C PHE A 81 0.83 11.71 23.99
N THR A 82 0.23 12.91 24.07
CA THR A 82 0.33 13.95 23.03
C THR A 82 1.60 14.80 23.15
N ASN A 83 2.53 14.47 24.06
CA ASN A 83 3.72 15.26 24.38
C ASN A 83 3.40 16.73 24.75
N ALA A 84 2.24 17.00 25.34
CA ALA A 84 1.89 18.30 25.90
C ALA A 84 2.53 18.47 27.30
N MET A 85 2.74 19.72 27.74
CA MET A 85 3.34 19.99 29.05
C MET A 85 2.55 19.32 30.20
N CYS A 86 3.29 18.59 31.05
CA CYS A 86 2.76 17.79 32.16
C CYS A 86 3.15 18.40 33.52
N ASP A 87 2.80 19.66 33.74
CA ASP A 87 3.24 20.42 34.94
C ASP A 87 2.72 19.80 36.24
N LEU A 88 1.55 19.17 36.23
CA LEU A 88 0.91 18.65 37.44
C LEU A 88 1.62 17.39 37.98
N VAL A 89 2.05 16.50 37.09
CA VAL A 89 2.70 15.23 37.44
C VAL A 89 4.10 15.48 38.01
N PHE A 90 4.88 16.38 37.41
CA PHE A 90 6.22 16.73 37.90
C PHE A 90 6.18 17.43 39.26
N ASN A 91 5.23 18.35 39.46
CA ASN A 91 5.13 19.12 40.71
C ASN A 91 4.62 18.28 41.90
N ARG A 92 3.84 17.23 41.65
CA ARG A 92 3.22 16.40 42.72
C ARG A 92 4.02 15.15 43.08
N ALA A 93 4.96 14.72 42.24
CA ALA A 93 5.83 13.57 42.49
C ALA A 93 6.84 13.83 43.64
N ARG A 94 6.44 13.51 44.87
CA ARG A 94 7.28 13.61 46.07
C ARG A 94 7.93 12.25 46.36
N GLY A 95 9.26 12.24 46.49
CA GLY A 95 10.05 11.04 46.79
C GLY A 95 10.70 10.39 45.56
N ALA A 96 11.91 9.85 45.75
CA ALA A 96 12.74 9.32 44.66
C ALA A 96 12.06 8.16 43.88
N LYS A 97 11.35 7.27 44.59
CA LYS A 97 10.66 6.13 43.97
C LYS A 97 9.51 6.57 43.06
N VAL A 98 8.70 7.53 43.50
CA VAL A 98 7.56 8.06 42.72
C VAL A 98 8.05 8.84 41.50
N ARG A 99 9.12 9.63 41.65
CA ARG A 99 9.76 10.34 40.53
C ARG A 99 10.32 9.38 39.48
N LEU A 100 11.02 8.33 39.91
CA LEU A 100 11.54 7.31 38.98
C LEU A 100 10.40 6.62 38.23
N LEU A 101 9.32 6.24 38.92
CA LEU A 101 8.15 5.63 38.32
C LEU A 101 7.48 6.55 37.28
N VAL A 102 7.34 7.85 37.59
CA VAL A 102 6.81 8.85 36.64
C VAL A 102 7.70 8.96 35.40
N VAL A 103 9.02 9.00 35.56
CA VAL A 103 9.95 9.05 34.42
C VAL A 103 9.82 7.82 33.54
N ILE A 104 9.72 6.62 34.13
CA ILE A 104 9.51 5.36 33.39
C ILE A 104 8.19 5.41 32.62
N LEU A 105 7.12 5.88 33.27
CA LEU A 105 5.80 6.01 32.64
C LEU A 105 5.83 6.98 31.45
N ILE A 106 6.48 8.15 31.60
CA ILE A 106 6.63 9.14 30.52
C ILE A 106 7.42 8.55 29.35
N LEU A 107 8.55 7.90 29.62
CA LEU A 107 9.36 7.25 28.60
C LEU A 107 8.56 6.19 27.84
N PHE A 108 7.82 5.37 28.56
CA PHE A 108 6.99 4.34 27.97
C PHE A 108 5.87 4.93 27.09
N THR A 109 5.14 5.94 27.56
CA THR A 109 4.11 6.61 26.76
C THR A 109 4.68 7.33 25.55
N SER A 110 5.88 7.92 25.65
CA SER A 110 6.56 8.58 24.54
C SER A 110 6.99 7.56 23.46
N LEU A 111 7.51 6.40 23.87
CA LEU A 111 7.81 5.30 22.96
C LEU A 111 6.56 4.80 22.24
N MET A 112 5.45 4.63 22.97
CA MET A 112 4.18 4.19 22.38
C MET A 112 3.59 5.23 21.42
N SER A 113 3.65 6.51 21.77
CA SER A 113 3.25 7.62 20.90
C SER A 113 4.08 7.66 19.61
N THR A 114 5.40 7.46 19.73
CA THR A 114 6.31 7.39 18.58
C THR A 114 6.03 6.17 17.71
N TYR A 115 5.78 5.00 18.31
CA TYR A 115 5.40 3.79 17.59
C TYR A 115 4.12 3.99 16.79
N LEU A 116 3.09 4.58 17.40
CA LEU A 116 1.83 4.88 16.72
C LEU A 116 2.00 5.90 15.60
N LEU A 117 2.81 6.94 15.81
CA LEU A 117 3.11 7.92 14.77
C LEU A 117 3.84 7.27 13.59
N ALA A 118 4.81 6.38 13.86
CA ALA A 118 5.51 5.62 12.83
C ALA A 118 4.55 4.69 12.08
N LEU A 119 3.63 4.03 12.78
CA LEU A 119 2.61 3.19 12.17
C LEU A 119 1.66 4.00 11.27
N LEU A 120 1.18 5.15 11.75
CA LEU A 120 0.33 6.06 10.97
C LEU A 120 1.07 6.58 9.73
N THR A 121 2.34 6.91 9.88
CA THR A 121 3.21 7.32 8.75
C THR A 121 3.40 6.17 7.77
N ALA A 122 3.56 4.93 8.24
CA ALA A 122 3.63 3.76 7.37
C ALA A 122 2.31 3.56 6.60
N ILE A 123 1.15 3.75 7.25
CA ILE A 123 -0.16 3.67 6.59
C ILE A 123 -0.31 4.76 5.53
N SER A 124 0.04 6.00 5.83
CA SER A 124 -0.07 7.11 4.87
C SER A 124 0.90 6.96 3.69
N THR A 125 2.09 6.38 3.91
CA THR A 125 3.07 6.14 2.85
C THR A 125 2.82 4.87 2.04
N THR A 126 1.97 3.95 2.51
CA THR A 126 1.57 2.80 1.69
C THR A 126 0.71 3.25 0.51
N SER A 127 1.00 2.71 -0.68
CA SER A 127 0.23 2.96 -1.90
C SER A 127 -1.29 2.90 -1.65
N GLU A 128 -2.04 3.89 -2.14
CA GLU A 128 -3.52 3.88 -2.16
C GLU A 128 -4.11 2.72 -2.98
N TYR A 129 -3.26 2.05 -3.75
CA TYR A 129 -3.67 1.05 -4.72
C TYR A 129 -3.00 -0.29 -4.43
N THR A 130 -3.78 -1.36 -4.37
CA THR A 130 -3.29 -2.74 -4.30
C THR A 130 -3.42 -3.40 -5.66
N SER A 131 -2.35 -4.04 -6.13
CA SER A 131 -2.38 -4.79 -7.37
C SER A 131 -3.30 -6.01 -7.26
N LYS A 132 -4.13 -6.26 -8.27
CA LYS A 132 -4.92 -7.49 -8.38
C LYS A 132 -4.04 -8.72 -8.59
N VAL A 133 -2.94 -8.59 -9.33
CA VAL A 133 -2.03 -9.69 -9.68
C VAL A 133 -0.61 -9.17 -9.78
N GLU A 134 0.33 -9.78 -9.06
CA GLU A 134 1.76 -9.47 -9.17
C GLU A 134 2.58 -10.60 -9.80
N SER A 135 2.09 -11.83 -9.67
CA SER A 135 2.76 -13.04 -10.17
C SER A 135 1.79 -14.01 -10.86
N LEU A 136 2.34 -14.96 -11.60
CA LEU A 136 1.58 -16.08 -12.17
C LEU A 136 0.88 -16.92 -11.10
N ASN A 137 1.45 -17.00 -9.89
CA ASN A 137 0.83 -17.71 -8.76
C ASN A 137 -0.44 -16.98 -8.30
N ASP A 138 -0.40 -15.64 -8.23
CA ASP A 138 -1.58 -14.84 -7.89
C ASP A 138 -2.65 -14.95 -8.98
N LEU A 139 -2.22 -15.04 -10.25
CA LEU A 139 -3.08 -15.28 -11.39
C LEU A 139 -3.77 -16.65 -11.31
N GLN A 140 -3.06 -17.70 -10.88
CA GLN A 140 -3.62 -19.03 -10.64
C GLN A 140 -4.63 -19.02 -9.47
N LYS A 141 -4.36 -18.25 -8.42
CA LYS A 141 -5.26 -18.06 -7.28
C LYS A 141 -6.48 -17.18 -7.59
N SER A 142 -6.47 -16.47 -8.72
CA SER A 142 -7.51 -15.52 -9.13
C SER A 142 -8.25 -16.00 -10.39
N PRO A 143 -9.08 -17.05 -10.31
CA PRO A 143 -9.74 -17.65 -11.48
C PRO A 143 -10.79 -16.75 -12.13
N HIS A 144 -11.32 -15.76 -11.40
CA HIS A 144 -12.30 -14.80 -11.89
C HIS A 144 -11.71 -13.82 -12.93
N LEU A 145 -10.40 -13.56 -12.86
CA LEU A 145 -9.72 -12.65 -13.79
C LEU A 145 -9.49 -13.32 -15.15
N LYS A 146 -9.93 -12.67 -16.23
CA LYS A 146 -9.73 -13.16 -17.60
C LYS A 146 -8.34 -12.80 -18.12
N LEU A 147 -7.54 -13.80 -18.50
CA LEU A 147 -6.22 -13.57 -19.12
C LEU A 147 -6.37 -13.33 -20.62
N TYR A 148 -5.82 -12.22 -21.10
CA TYR A 148 -5.72 -11.90 -22.52
C TYR A 148 -4.26 -11.87 -22.97
N THR A 149 -3.97 -12.45 -24.13
CA THR A 149 -2.63 -12.42 -24.73
C THR A 149 -2.71 -12.56 -26.25
N HIS A 150 -1.58 -12.41 -26.94
CA HIS A 150 -1.51 -12.63 -28.37
C HIS A 150 -1.79 -14.10 -28.74
N ALA A 151 -2.39 -14.34 -29.91
CA ALA A 151 -2.79 -15.69 -30.34
C ALA A 151 -1.64 -16.72 -30.27
N VAL A 152 -0.42 -16.29 -30.59
CA VAL A 152 0.78 -17.14 -30.62
C VAL A 152 1.22 -17.67 -29.24
N THR A 153 0.85 -16.98 -28.15
CA THR A 153 1.23 -17.38 -26.78
C THR A 153 0.12 -18.14 -26.05
N ILE A 154 -1.08 -18.27 -26.63
CA ILE A 154 -2.24 -18.88 -25.96
C ILE A 154 -1.97 -20.32 -25.53
N ALA A 155 -1.46 -21.17 -26.43
CA ALA A 155 -1.25 -22.58 -26.12
C ALA A 155 -0.26 -22.77 -24.96
N GLN A 156 0.87 -22.05 -25.01
CA GLN A 156 1.88 -22.06 -23.96
C GLN A 156 1.31 -21.54 -22.64
N MET A 157 0.58 -20.42 -22.66
CA MET A 157 0.02 -19.83 -21.43
C MET A 157 -1.11 -20.66 -20.84
N THR A 158 -1.94 -21.29 -21.67
CA THR A 158 -2.99 -22.21 -21.22
C THR A 158 -2.36 -23.40 -20.49
N GLN A 159 -1.26 -23.94 -21.01
CA GLN A 159 -0.52 -25.02 -20.35
C GLN A 159 0.12 -24.58 -19.02
N LEU A 160 0.68 -23.38 -18.96
CA LEU A 160 1.35 -22.86 -17.76
C LEU A 160 0.37 -22.44 -16.65
N THR A 161 -0.77 -21.89 -17.03
CA THR A 161 -1.75 -21.35 -16.08
C THR A 161 -2.87 -22.33 -15.73
N GLY A 162 -3.05 -23.38 -16.54
CA GLY A 162 -4.12 -24.37 -16.35
C GLY A 162 -5.53 -23.83 -16.60
N ARG A 163 -5.66 -22.67 -17.27
CA ARG A 163 -6.94 -21.96 -17.45
C ARG A 163 -7.07 -21.42 -18.88
N PRO A 164 -8.30 -21.17 -19.37
CA PRO A 164 -8.49 -20.62 -20.71
C PRO A 164 -7.88 -19.23 -20.83
N VAL A 165 -7.17 -19.01 -21.93
CA VAL A 165 -6.54 -17.73 -22.27
C VAL A 165 -7.21 -17.17 -23.51
N LEU A 166 -7.63 -15.91 -23.45
CA LEU A 166 -8.38 -15.25 -24.51
C LEU A 166 -7.43 -14.56 -25.50
N PRO A 167 -7.67 -14.68 -26.82
CA PRO A 167 -6.91 -13.92 -27.81
C PRO A 167 -7.23 -12.44 -27.72
N VAL A 168 -6.22 -11.60 -27.97
CA VAL A 168 -6.40 -10.19 -28.24
C VAL A 168 -5.73 -9.81 -29.55
N HIS A 169 -6.44 -9.04 -30.39
CA HIS A 169 -5.91 -8.51 -31.64
C HIS A 169 -4.96 -7.33 -31.38
N ASN A 170 -5.33 -6.45 -30.45
CA ASN A 170 -4.53 -5.29 -30.05
C ASN A 170 -4.38 -5.24 -28.53
N MET A 171 -3.13 -5.23 -28.03
CA MET A 171 -2.85 -5.14 -26.60
C MET A 171 -3.49 -3.92 -25.93
N LEU A 172 -3.64 -2.83 -26.69
CA LEU A 172 -4.27 -1.60 -26.22
C LEU A 172 -5.76 -1.82 -25.86
N ASP A 173 -6.45 -2.75 -26.51
CA ASP A 173 -7.84 -3.09 -26.17
C ASP A 173 -7.92 -3.84 -24.84
N CYS A 174 -6.95 -4.69 -24.54
CA CYS A 174 -6.87 -5.32 -23.23
C CYS A 174 -6.57 -4.29 -22.13
N VAL A 175 -5.62 -3.38 -22.38
CA VAL A 175 -5.28 -2.31 -21.44
C VAL A 175 -6.48 -1.39 -21.20
N LYS A 176 -7.27 -1.07 -22.22
CA LYS A 176 -8.53 -0.31 -22.08
C LYS A 176 -9.54 -1.00 -21.16
N LYS A 177 -9.62 -2.34 -21.17
CA LYS A 177 -10.48 -3.09 -20.23
C LYS A 177 -10.01 -2.93 -18.79
N ILE A 178 -8.70 -2.92 -18.57
CA ILE A 178 -8.11 -2.64 -17.24
C ILE A 178 -8.49 -1.23 -16.78
N TYR A 179 -8.36 -0.22 -17.63
CA TYR A 179 -8.77 1.16 -17.30
C TYR A 179 -10.27 1.29 -16.98
N LYS A 180 -11.11 0.44 -17.56
CA LYS A 180 -12.55 0.36 -17.25
C LYS A 180 -12.87 -0.44 -15.98
N ASN A 181 -11.84 -0.84 -15.22
CA ASN A 181 -11.94 -1.71 -14.05
C ASN A 181 -12.66 -3.04 -14.32
N GLU A 182 -12.53 -3.57 -15.54
CA GLU A 182 -13.01 -4.93 -15.84
C GLU A 182 -12.05 -5.97 -15.26
N ASP A 183 -12.53 -7.21 -15.06
CA ASP A 183 -11.73 -8.36 -14.63
C ASP A 183 -10.83 -8.89 -15.75
N ALA A 184 -9.91 -8.03 -16.21
CA ALA A 184 -8.98 -8.30 -17.28
C ALA A 184 -7.54 -8.25 -16.76
N VAL A 185 -6.74 -9.19 -17.23
CA VAL A 185 -5.29 -9.21 -17.06
C VAL A 185 -4.67 -9.42 -18.43
N CYS A 186 -3.70 -8.59 -18.79
CA CYS A 186 -3.02 -8.70 -20.07
C CYS A 186 -1.65 -9.34 -19.87
N LEU A 187 -1.23 -10.20 -20.79
CA LEU A 187 0.13 -10.70 -20.84
C LEU A 187 0.76 -10.33 -22.18
N THR A 188 1.83 -9.55 -22.14
CA THR A 188 2.51 -9.04 -23.34
C THR A 188 3.99 -8.82 -23.12
N GLY A 189 4.73 -8.66 -24.21
CA GLY A 189 6.14 -8.27 -24.16
C GLY A 189 6.32 -6.86 -23.56
N SER A 190 7.33 -6.69 -22.71
CA SER A 190 7.76 -5.39 -22.16
C SER A 190 7.97 -4.34 -23.25
N PHE A 191 8.59 -4.75 -24.36
CA PHE A 191 8.79 -3.92 -25.55
C PHE A 191 7.48 -3.37 -26.14
N ILE A 192 6.42 -4.19 -26.19
CA ILE A 192 5.13 -3.73 -26.71
C ILE A 192 4.58 -2.63 -25.80
N LEU A 193 4.69 -2.79 -24.47
CA LEU A 193 4.25 -1.78 -23.50
C LEU A 193 5.00 -0.46 -23.67
N GLN A 194 6.32 -0.53 -23.87
CA GLN A 194 7.14 0.66 -24.16
C GLN A 194 6.71 1.32 -25.46
N LEU A 195 6.47 0.53 -26.52
CA LEU A 195 6.03 1.03 -27.82
C LEU A 195 4.68 1.74 -27.73
N ILE A 196 3.74 1.25 -26.92
CA ILE A 196 2.43 1.90 -26.72
C ILE A 196 2.42 2.93 -25.60
N GLY A 197 3.57 3.22 -24.98
CA GLY A 197 3.69 4.20 -23.89
C GLY A 197 2.99 3.81 -22.59
N ILE A 198 2.71 2.53 -22.35
CA ILE A 198 2.08 2.08 -21.10
C ILE A 198 3.15 1.90 -20.03
N GLN A 199 3.00 2.66 -18.96
CA GLN A 199 3.85 2.62 -17.77
C GLN A 199 3.02 2.30 -16.52
N GLU A 200 3.70 1.92 -15.45
CA GLU A 200 3.05 1.74 -14.16
C GLU A 200 2.49 3.08 -13.65
N ASN A 201 1.23 3.07 -13.22
CA ASN A 201 0.54 4.25 -12.68
C ASN A 201 -0.45 3.82 -11.57
N ASN A 202 -1.38 4.69 -11.20
CA ASN A 202 -2.38 4.43 -10.15
C ASN A 202 -3.39 3.34 -10.54
N VAL A 203 -3.65 3.15 -11.83
CA VAL A 203 -4.64 2.20 -12.35
C VAL A 203 -4.01 0.89 -12.79
N ILE A 204 -2.79 0.94 -13.33
CA ILE A 204 -2.08 -0.16 -13.96
C ILE A 204 -0.87 -0.56 -13.14
N ARG A 205 -0.75 -1.86 -12.90
CA ARG A 205 0.45 -2.51 -12.39
C ARG A 205 1.13 -3.34 -13.48
N LEU A 206 2.45 -3.27 -13.51
CA LEU A 206 3.30 -4.12 -14.33
C LEU A 206 4.04 -5.12 -13.43
N SER A 207 4.00 -6.42 -13.71
CA SER A 207 4.71 -7.42 -12.91
C SER A 207 6.23 -7.15 -12.91
N LYS A 208 6.86 -7.22 -11.73
CA LYS A 208 8.31 -6.99 -11.57
C LYS A 208 9.17 -8.14 -12.09
N ALA A 209 8.65 -9.36 -12.06
CA ALA A 209 9.36 -10.54 -12.55
C ALA A 209 8.94 -10.82 -14.00
N PRO A 210 9.83 -10.62 -14.99
CA PRO A 210 9.52 -10.96 -16.37
C PRO A 210 9.51 -12.47 -16.57
N TYR A 211 8.61 -12.94 -17.42
CA TYR A 211 8.62 -14.31 -17.94
C TYR A 211 9.32 -14.32 -19.29
N PHE A 212 10.20 -15.27 -19.55
CA PHE A 212 10.92 -15.29 -20.81
C PHE A 212 10.16 -16.11 -21.85
N ALA A 213 9.79 -15.46 -22.95
CA ALA A 213 9.43 -16.12 -24.19
C ALA A 213 10.65 -16.12 -25.12
N ILE A 214 11.00 -17.31 -25.59
CA ILE A 214 12.04 -17.50 -26.60
C ILE A 214 11.37 -17.46 -27.97
N MET A 215 11.87 -16.60 -28.86
CA MET A 215 11.44 -16.56 -30.26
C MET A 215 12.56 -16.99 -31.19
N GLY A 216 12.17 -17.78 -32.19
CA GLY A 216 12.96 -18.17 -33.34
C GLY A 216 12.04 -18.29 -34.55
N TYR A 217 12.61 -18.42 -35.74
CA TYR A 217 11.83 -18.75 -36.92
C TYR A 217 11.71 -20.26 -37.06
N ASP A 218 10.50 -20.71 -37.38
CA ASP A 218 10.30 -22.06 -37.87
C ASP A 218 10.87 -22.16 -39.28
N VAL A 219 11.70 -23.18 -39.50
CA VAL A 219 12.37 -23.42 -40.77
C VAL A 219 12.06 -24.82 -41.28
N ARG A 220 12.08 -24.96 -42.60
CA ARG A 220 11.95 -26.28 -43.23
C ARG A 220 13.14 -27.15 -42.81
N PRO A 221 12.94 -28.45 -42.49
CA PRO A 221 14.03 -29.31 -41.99
C PRO A 221 15.26 -29.43 -42.90
N ASP A 222 15.06 -29.30 -44.21
CA ASP A 222 16.07 -29.38 -45.26
C ASP A 222 16.58 -28.00 -45.71
N TRP A 223 16.26 -26.92 -45.00
CA TRP A 223 16.66 -25.57 -45.42
C TRP A 223 18.18 -25.39 -45.37
N PRO A 224 18.87 -25.28 -46.53
CA PRO A 224 20.34 -25.35 -46.58
C PRO A 224 21.01 -24.11 -46.01
N LEU A 225 20.26 -23.03 -45.79
CA LEU A 225 20.77 -21.76 -45.28
C LEU A 225 20.70 -21.65 -43.76
N LEU A 226 20.08 -22.60 -43.05
CA LEU A 226 19.92 -22.54 -41.59
C LEU A 226 21.25 -22.28 -40.85
N PRO A 227 22.38 -22.96 -41.15
CA PRO A 227 23.63 -22.70 -40.44
C PRO A 227 24.15 -21.27 -40.67
N LYS A 228 24.05 -20.77 -41.91
CA LYS A 228 24.47 -19.39 -42.25
C LYS A 228 23.58 -18.36 -41.57
N PHE A 229 22.27 -18.61 -41.56
CA PHE A 229 21.29 -17.74 -40.92
C PHE A 229 21.52 -17.65 -39.41
N ASN A 230 21.71 -18.80 -38.74
CA ASN A 230 22.03 -18.85 -37.32
C ASN A 230 23.31 -18.09 -36.98
N LEU A 231 24.36 -18.20 -37.81
CA LEU A 231 25.61 -17.46 -37.63
C LEU A 231 25.41 -15.94 -37.76
N ILE A 232 24.58 -15.49 -38.71
CA ILE A 232 24.25 -14.07 -38.87
C ILE A 232 23.53 -13.56 -37.62
N PHE A 233 22.52 -14.26 -37.13
CA PHE A 233 21.78 -13.86 -35.93
C PHE A 233 22.65 -13.83 -34.68
N GLN A 234 23.52 -14.82 -34.52
CA GLN A 234 24.49 -14.84 -33.45
C GLN A 234 25.38 -13.59 -33.50
N ARG A 235 25.91 -13.23 -34.68
CA ARG A 235 26.70 -12.00 -34.84
C ARG A 235 25.90 -10.73 -34.58
N LEU A 236 24.64 -10.65 -35.01
CA LEU A 236 23.76 -9.50 -34.74
C LEU A 236 23.46 -9.33 -33.24
N TYR A 237 23.42 -10.44 -32.50
CA TYR A 237 23.29 -10.43 -31.05
C TYR A 237 24.61 -10.01 -30.38
N GLU A 238 25.72 -10.67 -30.72
CA GLU A 238 27.05 -10.40 -30.15
C GLU A 238 27.55 -8.97 -30.42
N THR A 239 27.13 -8.36 -31.53
CA THR A 239 27.47 -6.97 -31.87
C THR A 239 26.54 -5.92 -31.24
N GLY A 240 25.48 -6.34 -30.53
CA GLY A 240 24.49 -5.43 -29.93
C GLY A 240 23.56 -4.71 -30.91
N ILE A 241 23.63 -5.04 -32.21
CA ILE A 241 22.78 -4.41 -33.26
C ILE A 241 21.31 -4.68 -32.97
N SER A 242 20.98 -5.90 -32.54
CA SER A 242 19.61 -6.27 -32.16
C SER A 242 19.06 -5.41 -31.03
N GLU A 243 19.81 -5.26 -29.93
CA GLU A 243 19.44 -4.42 -28.79
C GLU A 243 19.28 -2.94 -29.19
N HIS A 244 20.18 -2.42 -30.01
CA HIS A 244 20.10 -1.06 -30.54
C HIS A 244 18.85 -0.84 -31.42
N TYR A 245 18.53 -1.79 -32.29
CA TYR A 245 17.35 -1.72 -33.15
C TYR A 245 16.05 -1.70 -32.33
N PHE A 246 15.92 -2.55 -31.32
CA PHE A 246 14.71 -2.56 -30.48
C PHE A 246 14.62 -1.35 -29.56
N SER A 247 15.72 -0.89 -28.97
CA SER A 247 15.72 0.30 -28.11
C SER A 247 15.40 1.59 -28.87
N SER A 248 15.79 1.70 -30.15
CA SER A 248 15.45 2.85 -31.00
C SER A 248 13.96 2.89 -31.39
N LEU A 249 13.34 1.74 -31.65
CA LEU A 249 11.91 1.64 -31.95
C LEU A 249 11.00 2.05 -30.79
N GLY A 250 11.40 1.78 -29.54
CA GLY A 250 10.59 2.05 -28.34
C GLY A 250 10.45 3.53 -27.96
N LYS A 251 11.19 4.46 -28.58
CA LYS A 251 11.23 5.88 -28.18
C LYS A 251 10.18 6.78 -28.83
N HIS A 252 9.25 6.25 -29.63
CA HIS A 252 8.46 7.09 -30.56
C HIS A 252 6.97 7.27 -30.26
N GLN A 253 6.41 6.66 -29.21
CA GLN A 253 4.98 6.80 -28.92
C GLN A 253 4.71 6.76 -27.40
N SER A 254 4.75 7.92 -26.74
CA SER A 254 4.11 8.08 -25.43
C SER A 254 2.66 8.49 -25.66
N LEU A 255 1.72 7.60 -25.32
CA LEU A 255 0.32 7.98 -25.20
C LEU A 255 0.12 8.66 -23.85
N ASP A 256 -0.32 9.93 -23.87
CA ASP A 256 -0.74 10.68 -22.68
C ASP A 256 -2.06 10.10 -22.15
N TYR A 257 -2.00 8.94 -21.49
CA TYR A 257 -3.09 8.54 -20.60
C TYR A 257 -2.97 9.38 -19.34
N ALA A 258 -3.94 10.28 -19.15
CA ALA A 258 -4.03 11.20 -18.02
C ALA A 258 -3.69 10.49 -16.71
N GLN A 259 -2.58 10.91 -16.08
CA GLN A 259 -2.31 10.59 -14.69
C GLN A 259 -3.48 11.12 -13.87
N GLU A 260 -4.26 10.22 -13.29
CA GLU A 260 -5.29 10.59 -12.33
C GLU A 260 -4.59 11.27 -11.14
N LYS A 261 -4.90 12.55 -10.96
CA LYS A 261 -4.31 13.38 -9.90
C LYS A 261 -4.74 12.81 -8.56
N GLU A 262 -3.77 12.40 -7.76
CA GLU A 262 -3.97 11.88 -6.41
C GLU A 262 -4.82 12.88 -5.61
N SER A 263 -5.98 12.42 -5.15
CA SER A 263 -6.97 13.29 -4.49
C SER A 263 -6.85 13.14 -2.98
N HIS A 264 -6.13 14.08 -2.35
CA HIS A 264 -6.01 14.20 -0.89
C HIS A 264 -7.35 14.49 -0.16
N ALA A 265 -8.46 14.63 -0.89
CA ALA A 265 -9.76 14.93 -0.32
C ALA A 265 -10.28 13.81 0.61
N ASP A 266 -10.01 12.54 0.27
CA ASP A 266 -10.50 11.39 1.03
C ASP A 266 -9.80 11.29 2.41
N GLU A 267 -8.50 11.59 2.48
CA GLU A 267 -7.72 11.60 3.73
C GLU A 267 -8.15 12.74 4.66
N LEU A 268 -8.40 13.92 4.09
CA LEU A 268 -8.92 15.06 4.82
C LEU A 268 -10.32 14.77 5.38
N GLN A 269 -11.21 14.18 4.57
CA GLN A 269 -12.56 13.81 5.00
C GLN A 269 -12.54 12.79 6.14
N PHE A 270 -11.66 11.80 6.08
CA PHE A 270 -11.51 10.80 7.13
C PHE A 270 -11.05 11.45 8.46
N THR A 271 -10.05 12.32 8.40
CA THR A 271 -9.54 13.03 9.58
C THR A 271 -10.61 13.93 10.21
N LEU A 272 -11.37 14.68 9.39
CA LEU A 272 -12.49 15.49 9.86
C LEU A 272 -13.58 14.65 10.51
N SER A 273 -13.85 13.45 9.99
CA SER A 273 -14.86 12.54 10.56
C SER A 273 -14.47 12.09 11.97
N ILE A 274 -13.20 11.75 12.20
CA ILE A 274 -12.70 11.38 13.54
C ILE A 274 -12.85 12.56 14.52
N LEU A 275 -12.50 13.78 14.08
CA LEU A 275 -12.61 14.98 14.89
C LEU A 275 -14.05 15.25 15.33
N VAL A 276 -15.01 15.16 14.40
CA VAL A 276 -16.44 15.36 14.69
C VAL A 276 -16.97 14.31 15.67
N VAL A 277 -16.62 13.04 15.48
CA VAL A 277 -17.00 11.98 16.43
C VAL A 277 -16.41 12.23 17.82
N GLY A 278 -15.12 12.62 17.91
CA GLY A 278 -14.49 12.97 19.18
C GLY A 278 -15.15 14.16 19.87
N TYR A 279 -15.47 15.21 19.12
CA TYR A 279 -16.12 16.41 19.66
C TYR A 279 -17.54 16.12 20.15
N THR A 280 -18.33 15.37 19.38
CA THR A 280 -19.70 14.99 19.79
C THR A 280 -19.70 14.13 21.06
N ALA A 281 -18.78 13.16 21.18
CA ALA A 281 -18.62 12.36 22.39
C ALA A 281 -18.24 13.22 23.60
N ALA A 282 -17.35 14.21 23.43
CA ALA A 282 -16.99 15.15 24.49
C ALA A 282 -18.19 16.01 24.94
N MET A 283 -18.98 16.52 24.00
CA MET A 283 -20.18 17.31 24.32
C MET A 283 -21.24 16.49 25.05
N ILE A 284 -21.48 15.24 24.64
CA ILE A 284 -22.40 14.33 25.34
C ILE A 284 -21.91 14.12 26.78
N SER A 285 -20.61 13.85 26.96
CA SER A 285 -20.01 13.63 28.27
C SER A 285 -20.16 14.86 29.18
N PHE A 286 -19.94 16.06 28.63
CA PHE A 286 -20.09 17.32 29.35
C PHE A 286 -21.53 17.56 29.84
N VAL A 287 -22.53 17.29 28.99
CA VAL A 287 -23.95 17.43 29.35
C VAL A 287 -24.35 16.43 30.43
N TYR A 288 -23.87 15.19 30.36
CA TYR A 288 -24.13 14.17 31.39
C TYR A 288 -23.50 14.51 32.74
N GLU A 289 -22.30 15.11 32.73
CA GLU A 289 -21.60 15.51 33.97
C GLU A 289 -22.22 16.76 34.60
N ASN A 290 -22.85 17.63 33.80
CA ASN A 290 -23.47 18.89 34.25
C ASN A 290 -24.95 18.97 33.87
N PRO A 291 -25.85 18.19 34.50
CA PRO A 291 -27.27 18.14 34.14
C PRO A 291 -28.03 19.47 34.33
N GLY A 292 -27.40 20.49 34.93
CA GLY A 292 -27.96 21.83 35.11
C GLY A 292 -27.47 22.89 34.09
N VAL A 293 -26.53 22.57 33.19
CA VAL A 293 -25.98 23.52 32.21
C VAL A 293 -26.64 23.28 30.85
N ASN A 294 -27.37 24.27 30.36
CA ASN A 294 -28.09 24.19 29.09
C ASN A 294 -27.12 24.52 27.93
N PRO A 295 -26.76 23.56 27.06
CA PRO A 295 -25.64 23.71 26.11
C PRO A 295 -25.90 24.70 24.96
N THR A 296 -27.10 25.29 24.85
CA THR A 296 -27.47 26.28 23.83
C THR A 296 -27.06 27.72 24.18
N SER A 297 -26.56 27.97 25.40
CA SER A 297 -26.07 29.26 25.85
C SER A 297 -24.58 29.40 25.53
N SER A 298 -24.24 30.10 24.45
CA SER A 298 -22.85 30.41 24.09
C SER A 298 -22.11 31.28 25.13
N GLN A 299 -22.82 31.80 26.14
CA GLN A 299 -22.25 32.60 27.22
C GLN A 299 -21.73 31.76 28.39
N ASP A 300 -22.28 30.56 28.63
CA ASP A 300 -21.89 29.72 29.77
C ASP A 300 -20.59 28.92 29.51
N LEU A 301 -20.30 28.59 28.24
CA LEU A 301 -19.03 27.96 27.84
C LEU A 301 -17.82 28.88 28.03
N ILE A 302 -18.00 30.20 27.94
CA ILE A 302 -16.94 31.20 28.17
C ILE A 302 -16.68 31.38 29.68
N PHE A 303 -17.74 31.30 30.49
CA PHE A 303 -17.64 31.50 31.94
C PHE A 303 -16.84 30.40 32.66
N CYS A 304 -16.90 29.14 32.18
CA CYS A 304 -16.10 28.05 32.75
C CYS A 304 -14.58 28.18 32.48
N PHE A 305 -14.16 28.81 31.38
CA PHE A 305 -12.73 29.01 31.08
C PHE A 305 -12.12 30.22 31.80
N GLN A 306 -12.92 31.23 32.17
CA GLN A 306 -12.42 32.40 32.91
C GLN A 306 -12.22 32.14 34.41
N ASN A 307 -12.98 31.23 35.02
CA ASN A 307 -12.90 30.98 36.47
C ASN A 307 -11.70 30.12 36.93
N GLN A 308 -10.81 29.68 36.03
CA GLN A 308 -9.54 29.05 36.43
C GLN A 308 -8.39 30.05 36.69
N LYS A 309 -8.57 31.36 36.43
CA LYS A 309 -7.53 32.38 36.64
C LYS A 309 -7.49 33.03 38.03
N HIS A 310 -8.40 32.68 38.94
CA HIS A 310 -8.40 33.22 40.30
C HIS A 310 -8.39 32.10 41.35
N LEU A 311 -7.20 31.55 41.62
CA LEU A 311 -6.90 31.02 42.94
C LEU A 311 -6.33 32.16 43.80
N PRO A 312 -6.79 32.33 45.06
CA PRO A 312 -6.31 33.39 45.94
C PRO A 312 -4.88 33.09 46.39
N SER A 313 -3.98 34.01 46.04
CA SER A 313 -2.67 34.20 46.65
C SER A 313 -2.88 34.84 48.02
N ASP A 314 -3.24 34.06 49.04
CA ASP A 314 -3.14 34.51 50.42
C ASP A 314 -2.73 33.35 51.33
N ALA A 315 -1.42 33.29 51.59
CA ALA A 315 -0.86 32.76 52.82
C ALA A 315 0.46 33.50 53.09
N ASN A 316 0.38 34.50 53.96
CA ASN A 316 1.48 35.10 54.71
C ASN A 316 0.96 35.30 56.16
N PRO A 317 1.83 35.39 57.18
CA PRO A 317 3.27 35.66 57.13
C PRO A 317 4.19 34.49 57.51
#